data_AF-A0A1E1WJ76-F1
#
_entry.id   AF-A0A1E1WJ76-F1
#
_cell.length_a   1.000
_cell.length_b   1.000
_cell.length_c   1.000
_cell.angle_alpha   90.00
_cell.angle_beta   90.00
_cell.angle_gamma   90.00
#
_symmetry.space_group_name_H-M   'P 1'
#
loop_
_entity.id
_entity.type
_entity.pdbx_description
1 polymer ?
#
loop_
_entity_poly.entity_id
_entity_poly.type
_entity_poly.pdbx_seq_one_letter_code
_entity_poly.pdbx_strand_id
1 'polypeptide(L)'
;MDNMTLKEIQSKLLQWEASENPLAPLTADQREAILDLESLLLGGSTDSEVPNPQISHVDGDKTVPSVDTTYDFLDWYENLYETSQKADDAPYEAYYKQLEDRRNECVSLTNQITDTMLDLNRLTEEYELVSNKTNALHNMSEQLLADQNKLSSIGEDIKQRLHYFTQVEHLSQRLNSTTMSVNSDAFFTVLAKIDNCLEYMRNNGNYKESHTYLVKYRHLQNRAISLIRSYVTHVLNHATEQVLA
;
A
#
# COMPACT_ATOMS: atom_id res chain seq x y z
N MET A 1 32.20 24.50 8.23
CA MET A 1 31.02 25.31 8.57
C MET A 1 31.46 26.25 9.66
N ASP A 2 31.96 27.42 9.28
CA ASP A 2 32.50 28.41 10.21
C ASP A 2 31.33 29.09 10.92
N ASN A 3 31.26 28.95 12.25
CA ASN A 3 30.28 29.63 13.07
C ASN A 3 30.58 31.14 13.05
N MET A 4 29.74 31.90 12.34
CA MET A 4 29.81 33.36 12.30
C MET A 4 29.66 33.97 13.70
N THR A 5 30.48 34.96 14.00
CA THR A 5 30.39 35.69 15.27
C THR A 5 29.20 36.66 15.25
N LEU A 6 28.62 36.92 16.42
CA LEU A 6 27.39 37.73 16.56
C LEU A 6 27.53 39.16 15.98
N LYS A 7 28.75 39.72 16.01
CA LYS A 7 29.07 41.01 15.39
C LYS A 7 29.07 40.97 13.87
N GLU A 8 29.51 39.86 13.28
CA GLU A 8 29.47 39.68 11.82
C GLU A 8 28.02 39.55 11.33
N ILE A 9 27.17 38.85 12.08
CA ILE A 9 25.73 38.73 11.78
C ILE A 9 25.06 40.12 11.81
N GLN A 10 25.33 40.92 12.85
CA GLN A 10 24.80 42.29 12.96
C GLN A 10 25.28 43.19 11.82
N SER A 11 26.56 43.09 11.44
CA SER A 11 27.10 43.86 10.32
C SER A 11 26.44 43.50 8.98
N LYS A 12 26.14 42.22 8.78
CA LYS A 12 25.48 41.73 7.56
C LYS A 12 24.01 42.09 7.51
N LEU A 13 23.31 42.07 8.64
CA LEU A 13 21.94 42.58 8.77
C LEU A 13 21.87 44.08 8.44
N LEU A 14 22.84 44.88 8.89
CA LEU A 14 22.90 46.30 8.53
C LEU A 14 23.08 46.52 7.03
N GLN A 15 23.75 45.59 6.35
CA GLN A 15 23.96 45.61 4.90
C GLN A 15 22.79 45.02 4.09
N TRP A 16 21.75 44.48 4.75
CA TRP A 16 20.51 44.07 4.07
C TRP A 16 19.64 45.26 3.69
N GLU A 17 19.68 46.33 4.48
CA GLU A 17 18.90 47.56 4.27
C GLU A 17 19.69 48.68 3.57
N ALA A 18 20.92 48.40 3.12
CA ALA A 18 21.76 49.41 2.48
C ALA A 18 21.14 49.88 1.13
N SER A 19 21.06 51.20 0.94
CA SER A 19 20.50 51.83 -0.27
C SER A 19 21.34 51.56 -1.53
N GLU A 20 22.65 51.37 -1.36
CA GLU A 20 23.57 50.97 -2.43
C GLU A 20 24.02 49.51 -2.21
N ASN A 21 23.61 48.64 -3.13
CA ASN A 21 24.04 47.23 -3.22
C ASN A 21 23.67 46.34 -2.00
N PRO A 22 22.37 46.17 -1.69
CA PRO A 22 21.91 45.37 -0.56
C PRO A 22 22.26 43.88 -0.75
N LEU A 23 22.60 43.20 0.34
CA LEU A 23 22.90 41.76 0.35
C LEU A 23 21.68 40.87 0.02
N ALA A 24 20.48 41.43 0.07
CA ALA A 24 19.23 40.79 -0.35
C ALA A 24 18.49 41.72 -1.33
N PRO A 25 18.95 41.85 -2.59
CA PRO A 25 18.25 42.67 -3.57
C PRO A 25 16.91 42.00 -3.88
N LEU A 26 15.80 42.67 -3.54
CA LEU A 26 14.47 42.23 -3.93
C LEU A 26 14.41 42.10 -5.45
N THR A 27 14.00 40.93 -5.93
CA THR A 27 13.76 40.69 -7.36
C THR A 27 12.61 41.57 -7.86
N ALA A 28 12.53 41.79 -9.18
CA ALA A 28 11.47 42.60 -9.78
C ALA A 28 10.07 42.12 -9.35
N ASP A 29 9.85 40.80 -9.39
CA ASP A 29 8.60 40.15 -8.98
C ASP A 29 8.27 40.37 -7.49
N GLN A 30 9.28 40.40 -6.61
CA GLN A 30 9.06 40.66 -5.18
C GLN A 30 8.72 42.13 -4.91
N ARG A 31 9.28 43.06 -5.69
CA ARG A 31 8.93 44.48 -5.60
C ARG A 31 7.53 44.73 -6.12
N GLU A 32 7.14 44.06 -7.19
CA GLU A 32 5.77 44.09 -7.73
C GLU A 32 4.77 43.53 -6.71
N ALA A 33 5.07 42.39 -6.09
CA ALA A 33 4.23 41.83 -5.03
C ALA A 33 4.10 42.76 -3.79
N ILE A 34 5.17 43.47 -3.42
CA ILE A 34 5.11 44.47 -2.34
C ILE A 34 4.28 45.69 -2.75
N LEU A 35 4.42 46.18 -3.98
CA LEU A 35 3.61 47.28 -4.52
C LEU A 35 2.14 46.88 -4.62
N ASP A 36 1.84 45.65 -5.01
CA ASP A 36 0.48 45.10 -5.02
C ASP A 36 -0.09 45.01 -3.60
N LEU A 37 0.70 44.56 -2.62
CA LEU A 37 0.33 44.56 -1.21
C LEU A 37 0.11 45.97 -0.65
N GLU A 38 0.95 46.92 -1.02
CA GLU A 38 0.82 48.33 -0.66
C GLU A 38 -0.42 48.94 -1.31
N SER A 39 -0.72 48.58 -2.56
CA SER A 39 -1.95 48.95 -3.24
C SER A 39 -3.19 48.31 -2.61
N LEU A 40 -3.07 47.11 -2.02
CA LEU A 40 -4.15 46.48 -1.26
C LEU A 40 -4.35 47.14 0.10
N LEU A 41 -3.28 47.62 0.73
CA LEU A 41 -3.34 48.35 2.00
C LEU A 41 -3.90 49.77 1.80
N LEU A 42 -3.53 50.45 0.71
CA LEU A 42 -4.02 51.79 0.37
C LEU A 42 -5.37 51.76 -0.37
N GLY A 43 -5.64 50.69 -1.12
CA GLY A 43 -6.88 50.48 -1.90
C GLY A 43 -7.94 49.66 -1.16
N GLY A 44 -7.59 49.03 -0.03
CA GLY A 44 -8.49 48.35 0.89
C GLY A 44 -8.98 49.29 1.99
N SER A 45 -9.50 50.46 1.61
CA SER A 45 -10.21 51.38 2.52
C SER A 45 -11.38 52.04 1.80
N THR A 46 -12.47 51.30 1.69
CA THR A 46 -13.81 51.87 1.86
C THR A 46 -14.41 51.19 3.08
N ASP A 47 -14.69 51.99 4.10
CA ASP A 47 -15.25 51.69 5.42
C ASP A 47 -14.32 51.09 6.48
N SER A 48 -13.36 51.92 6.89
CA SER A 48 -13.01 52.06 8.31
C SER A 48 -12.48 53.48 8.51
N GLU A 49 -13.38 54.44 8.64
CA GLU A 49 -13.06 55.69 9.33
C GLU A 49 -12.62 55.33 10.75
N VAL A 50 -11.35 55.55 11.04
CA VAL A 50 -10.88 55.75 12.41
C VAL A 50 -11.64 56.96 12.95
N PRO A 51 -12.44 56.86 14.03
CA PRO A 51 -12.98 58.03 14.67
C PRO A 51 -11.80 58.75 15.36
N ASN A 52 -11.25 59.74 14.66
CA ASN A 52 -10.68 60.91 15.29
C ASN A 52 -11.72 61.39 16.34
N PRO A 53 -11.36 61.77 17.58
CA PRO A 53 -12.30 62.38 18.51
C PRO A 53 -12.63 63.80 18.00
N GLN A 54 -13.34 63.87 16.88
CA GLN A 54 -14.18 65.00 16.58
C GLN A 54 -15.34 64.87 17.55
N ILE A 55 -15.40 65.82 18.46
CA ILE A 55 -16.62 66.21 19.15
C ILE A 55 -17.67 66.32 18.05
N SER A 56 -18.51 65.30 17.94
CA SER A 56 -19.68 65.31 17.10
C SER A 56 -20.55 66.42 17.68
N HIS A 57 -20.50 67.58 17.02
CA HIS A 57 -21.53 68.57 17.16
C HIS A 57 -22.82 67.83 16.81
N VAL A 58 -23.63 67.55 17.82
CA VAL A 58 -24.95 66.94 17.70
C VAL A 58 -25.80 67.93 16.90
N ASP A 59 -25.79 67.81 15.58
CA ASP A 59 -26.79 68.40 14.71
C ASP A 59 -27.95 67.41 14.64
N GLY A 60 -28.69 67.39 15.74
CA GLY A 60 -29.94 66.67 15.89
C GLY A 60 -30.91 67.65 16.51
N ASP A 61 -31.85 68.13 15.68
CA ASP A 61 -33.02 68.92 16.01
C ASP A 61 -33.68 68.44 17.32
N LYS A 62 -33.24 68.98 18.46
CA LYS A 62 -33.92 68.84 19.76
C LYS A 62 -34.74 70.10 19.96
N THR A 63 -35.92 70.11 19.36
CA THR A 63 -37.00 70.99 19.80
C THR A 63 -37.23 70.72 21.29
N VAL A 64 -36.77 71.64 22.14
CA VAL A 64 -37.15 71.66 23.55
C VAL A 64 -38.67 71.80 23.57
N PRO A 65 -39.44 70.86 24.17
CA PRO A 65 -40.89 71.00 24.23
C PRO A 65 -41.26 72.26 25.03
N SER A 66 -42.42 72.87 24.79
CA SER A 66 -42.93 73.94 25.66
C SER A 66 -43.19 73.34 27.04
N VAL A 67 -42.32 73.63 28.01
CA VAL A 67 -42.42 73.06 29.34
C VAL A 67 -43.20 74.00 30.25
N ASP A 68 -44.48 73.71 30.44
CA ASP A 68 -45.38 74.55 31.25
C ASP A 68 -45.35 74.16 32.75
N THR A 69 -44.88 72.96 33.11
CA THR A 69 -44.81 72.44 34.49
C THR A 69 -43.42 71.87 34.83
N THR A 70 -42.95 72.03 36.07
CA THR A 70 -41.68 71.46 36.56
C THR A 70 -41.62 69.92 36.45
N TYR A 71 -42.77 69.26 36.52
CA TYR A 71 -42.90 67.82 36.32
C TYR A 71 -42.62 67.43 34.86
N ASP A 72 -43.18 68.17 33.89
CA ASP A 72 -42.97 67.92 32.45
C ASP A 72 -41.50 68.13 32.05
N PHE A 73 -40.79 69.02 32.74
CA PHE A 73 -39.34 69.22 32.55
C PHE A 73 -38.53 68.03 33.05
N LEU A 74 -38.87 67.52 34.24
CA LEU A 74 -38.17 66.40 34.86
C LEU A 74 -38.40 65.11 34.08
N ASP A 75 -39.62 64.85 33.62
CA ASP A 75 -39.97 63.68 32.80
C ASP A 75 -39.26 63.72 31.42
N TRP A 76 -39.19 64.90 30.80
CA TRP A 76 -38.40 65.08 29.57
C TRP A 76 -36.89 64.90 29.83
N TYR A 77 -36.37 65.45 30.92
CA TYR A 77 -34.96 65.33 31.28
C TYR A 77 -34.57 63.89 31.61
N GLU A 78 -35.43 63.15 32.32
CA GLU A 78 -35.24 61.74 32.65
C GLU A 78 -35.27 60.88 31.39
N ASN A 79 -36.20 61.13 30.46
CA ASN A 79 -36.22 60.47 29.15
C ASN A 79 -35.00 60.84 28.27
N LEU A 80 -34.56 62.10 28.28
CA LEU A 80 -33.35 62.54 27.57
C LEU A 80 -32.11 61.85 28.15
N TYR A 81 -32.04 61.74 29.48
CA TYR A 81 -30.94 61.10 30.18
C TYR A 81 -30.92 59.60 29.93
N GLU A 82 -32.07 58.92 30.02
CA GLU A 82 -32.19 57.51 29.64
C GLU A 82 -31.83 57.27 28.17
N THR A 83 -32.23 58.16 27.26
CA THR A 83 -31.90 58.04 25.84
C THR A 83 -30.41 58.28 25.59
N SER A 84 -29.81 59.24 26.28
CA SER A 84 -28.37 59.50 26.23
C SER A 84 -27.58 58.32 26.79
N GLN A 85 -28.01 57.76 27.92
CA GLN A 85 -27.35 56.63 28.56
C GLN A 85 -27.49 55.35 27.73
N LYS A 86 -28.66 55.08 27.16
CA LYS A 86 -28.85 53.99 26.18
C LYS A 86 -28.02 54.19 24.92
N ALA A 87 -27.86 55.43 24.44
CA ALA A 87 -27.00 55.72 23.29
C ALA A 87 -25.51 55.52 23.61
N ASP A 88 -25.09 55.87 24.82
CA ASP A 88 -23.72 55.65 25.32
C ASP A 88 -23.43 54.15 25.57
N ASP A 89 -24.42 53.38 26.04
CA ASP A 89 -24.30 51.94 26.32
C ASP A 89 -24.43 51.06 25.06
N ALA A 90 -25.17 51.52 24.03
CA ALA A 90 -25.41 50.78 22.78
C ALA A 90 -24.15 50.23 22.08
N PRO A 91 -23.03 50.98 21.91
CA PRO A 91 -21.82 50.43 21.29
C PRO A 91 -21.17 49.32 22.13
N TYR A 92 -21.25 49.40 23.47
CA TYR A 92 -20.71 48.37 24.35
C TYR A 92 -21.54 47.09 24.30
N GLU A 93 -22.87 47.20 24.26
CA GLU A 93 -23.79 46.08 24.07
C GLU A 93 -23.54 45.37 22.72
N ALA A 94 -23.37 46.16 21.65
CA ALA A 94 -23.06 45.63 20.32
C ALA A 94 -21.70 44.90 20.30
N TYR A 95 -20.67 45.47 20.93
CA TYR A 95 -19.35 44.84 21.03
C TYR A 95 -19.38 43.56 21.88
N TYR A 96 -20.13 43.56 22.99
CA TYR A 96 -20.33 42.37 23.81
C TYR A 96 -20.98 41.24 23.01
N LYS A 97 -22.04 41.56 22.25
CA LYS A 97 -22.72 40.60 21.37
C LYS A 97 -21.77 40.03 20.32
N GLN A 98 -20.94 40.88 19.70
CA GLN A 98 -19.94 40.43 18.72
C GLN A 98 -18.92 39.47 19.34
N LEU A 99 -18.47 39.73 20.57
CA LEU A 99 -17.58 38.85 21.33
C LEU A 99 -18.24 37.51 21.66
N GLU A 100 -19.51 37.52 22.03
CA GLU A 100 -20.28 36.32 22.29
C GLU A 100 -20.48 35.47 21.02
N ASP A 101 -20.78 36.11 19.89
CA ASP A 101 -20.88 35.44 18.59
C ASP A 101 -19.54 34.79 18.18
N ARG A 102 -18.42 35.53 18.31
CA ARG A 102 -17.07 35.00 18.03
C ARG A 102 -16.71 33.85 18.97
N ARG A 103 -17.05 33.95 20.25
CA ARG A 103 -16.85 32.86 21.22
C ARG A 103 -17.61 31.61 20.80
N ASN A 104 -18.88 31.77 20.41
CA ASN A 104 -19.73 30.66 20.00
C ASN A 104 -19.21 29.99 18.72
N GLU A 105 -18.67 30.78 17.77
CA GLU A 105 -17.97 30.25 16.60
C GLU A 105 -16.72 29.45 16.98
N CYS A 106 -15.87 29.96 17.88
CA CYS A 106 -14.70 29.23 18.36
C CYS A 106 -15.08 27.91 19.04
N VAL A 107 -16.16 27.89 19.83
CA VAL A 107 -16.69 26.66 20.45
C VAL A 107 -17.18 25.68 19.38
N SER A 108 -17.94 26.16 18.39
CA SER A 108 -18.40 25.35 17.25
C SER A 108 -17.23 24.73 16.48
N LEU A 109 -16.20 25.53 16.17
CA LEU A 109 -15.00 25.06 15.49
C LEU A 109 -14.25 24.01 16.33
N THR A 110 -14.14 24.23 17.64
CA THR A 110 -13.48 23.28 18.55
C THR A 110 -14.24 21.95 18.60
N ASN A 111 -15.57 21.98 18.61
CA ASN A 111 -16.39 20.77 18.56
C ASN A 111 -16.18 20.03 17.22
N GLN A 112 -16.19 20.74 16.09
CA GLN A 112 -15.92 20.13 14.78
C GLN A 112 -14.52 19.51 14.69
N ILE A 113 -13.49 20.17 15.24
CA ILE A 113 -12.14 19.62 15.31
C ILE A 113 -12.12 18.35 16.18
N THR A 114 -12.87 18.35 17.28
CA THR A 114 -12.96 17.18 18.16
C THR A 114 -13.65 16.01 17.45
N ASP A 115 -14.76 16.27 16.76
CA ASP A 115 -15.50 15.25 16.00
C ASP A 115 -14.65 14.67 14.86
N THR A 116 -13.96 15.53 14.09
CA THR A 116 -13.06 15.07 13.02
C THR A 116 -11.87 14.28 13.56
N MET A 117 -11.34 14.62 14.73
CA MET A 117 -10.30 13.83 15.38
C MET A 117 -10.81 12.45 15.81
N LEU A 118 -12.04 12.34 16.32
CA LEU A 118 -12.66 11.06 16.63
C LEU A 118 -12.85 10.20 15.38
N ASP A 119 -13.30 10.80 14.28
CA ASP A 119 -13.44 10.10 13.00
C ASP A 119 -12.09 9.60 12.45
N LEU A 120 -11.02 10.40 12.56
CA LEU A 120 -9.68 9.99 12.16
C LEU A 120 -9.12 8.85 13.02
N ASN A 121 -9.38 8.88 14.33
CA ASN A 121 -9.00 7.78 15.22
C ASN A 121 -9.72 6.49 14.84
N ARG A 122 -11.04 6.56 14.61
CA ARG A 122 -11.82 5.41 14.14
C ARG A 122 -11.33 4.88 12.80
N LEU A 123 -11.01 5.78 11.85
CA LEU A 123 -10.44 5.38 10.56
C LEU A 123 -9.10 4.67 10.72
N THR A 124 -8.27 5.12 11.65
CA THR A 124 -6.97 4.52 11.95
C THR A 124 -7.12 3.12 12.53
N GLU A 125 -8.05 2.93 13.48
CA GLU A 125 -8.35 1.62 14.07
C GLU A 125 -8.88 0.62 13.02
N GLU A 126 -9.82 1.06 12.18
CA GLU A 126 -10.34 0.24 11.09
C GLU A 126 -9.26 -0.10 10.06
N TYR A 127 -8.39 0.85 9.72
CA TYR A 127 -7.26 0.60 8.84
C TYR A 127 -6.30 -0.43 9.44
N GLU A 128 -5.95 -0.32 10.72
CA GLU A 128 -5.09 -1.28 11.40
C GLU A 128 -5.72 -2.68 11.42
N LEU A 129 -7.02 -2.77 11.71
CA LEU A 129 -7.77 -4.02 11.70
C LEU A 129 -7.74 -4.67 10.30
N VAL A 130 -8.04 -3.90 9.25
CA VAL A 130 -8.02 -4.39 7.87
C VAL A 130 -6.60 -4.78 7.44
N SER A 131 -5.60 -3.98 7.79
CA SER A 131 -4.19 -4.25 7.51
C SER A 131 -3.74 -5.56 8.18
N ASN A 132 -4.04 -5.73 9.46
CA ASN A 132 -3.71 -6.93 10.22
C ASN A 132 -4.43 -8.17 9.67
N LYS A 133 -5.72 -8.07 9.34
CA LYS A 133 -6.48 -9.18 8.72
C LYS A 133 -5.92 -9.54 7.34
N THR A 134 -5.61 -8.55 6.52
CA THR A 134 -5.05 -8.74 5.17
C THR A 134 -3.67 -9.38 5.25
N ASN A 135 -2.80 -8.90 6.15
CA ASN A 135 -1.48 -9.50 6.37
C ASN A 135 -1.57 -10.94 6.88
N ALA A 136 -2.47 -11.21 7.83
CA ALA A 136 -2.69 -12.57 8.32
C ALA A 136 -3.17 -13.50 7.19
N LEU A 137 -4.13 -13.05 6.37
CA LEU A 137 -4.62 -13.81 5.22
C LEU A 137 -3.52 -14.01 4.16
N HIS A 138 -2.73 -12.99 3.88
CA HIS A 138 -1.59 -13.09 2.96
C HIS A 138 -0.58 -14.13 3.45
N ASN A 139 -0.19 -14.08 4.73
CA ASN A 139 0.73 -15.05 5.32
C ASN A 139 0.17 -16.48 5.27
N MET A 140 -1.12 -16.66 5.58
CA MET A 140 -1.79 -17.97 5.47
C MET A 140 -1.82 -18.48 4.02
N SER A 141 -2.04 -17.59 3.05
CA SER A 141 -2.04 -17.93 1.63
C SER A 141 -0.65 -18.35 1.16
N GLU A 142 0.40 -17.62 1.54
CA GLU A 142 1.79 -17.95 1.20
C GLU A 142 2.21 -19.29 1.83
N GLN A 143 1.84 -19.52 3.09
CA GLN A 143 2.11 -20.79 3.75
C GLN A 143 1.39 -21.95 3.04
N LEU A 144 0.12 -21.77 2.69
CA LEU A 144 -0.64 -22.78 1.96
C LEU A 144 -0.02 -23.08 0.58
N LEU A 145 0.44 -22.05 -0.12
CA LEU A 145 1.12 -22.21 -1.41
C LEU A 145 2.44 -22.98 -1.26
N ALA A 146 3.21 -22.66 -0.22
CA ALA A 146 4.44 -23.38 0.09
C ALA A 146 4.17 -24.86 0.40
N ASP A 147 3.14 -25.16 1.20
CA ASP A 147 2.74 -26.52 1.54
C ASP A 147 2.23 -27.28 0.31
N GLN A 148 1.45 -26.63 -0.56
CA GLN A 148 0.99 -27.22 -1.83
C GLN A 148 2.17 -27.57 -2.73
N ASN A 149 3.15 -26.66 -2.88
CA ASN A 149 4.35 -26.91 -3.68
C ASN A 149 5.17 -28.06 -3.10
N LYS A 150 5.34 -28.10 -1.78
CA LYS A 150 6.04 -29.19 -1.09
C LYS A 150 5.33 -30.53 -1.29
N LEU A 151 4.01 -30.57 -1.13
CA LEU A 151 3.22 -31.78 -1.31
C LEU A 151 3.25 -32.26 -2.77
N SER A 152 3.18 -31.34 -3.73
CA SER A 152 3.33 -31.64 -5.16
C SER A 152 4.71 -32.24 -5.47
N SER A 153 5.78 -31.65 -4.94
CA SER A 153 7.15 -32.18 -5.08
C SER A 153 7.27 -33.59 -4.49
N ILE A 154 6.73 -33.82 -3.29
CA ILE A 154 6.73 -35.15 -2.67
C ILE A 154 5.91 -36.14 -3.50
N GLY A 155 4.79 -35.71 -4.07
CA GLY A 155 3.95 -36.52 -4.95
C GLY A 155 4.71 -36.96 -6.21
N GLU A 156 5.41 -36.05 -6.87
CA GLU A 156 6.22 -36.38 -8.05
C GLU A 156 7.42 -37.27 -7.67
N ASP A 157 8.07 -37.03 -6.54
CA ASP A 157 9.13 -37.91 -6.02
C ASP A 157 8.63 -39.33 -5.78
N ILE A 158 7.47 -39.49 -5.14
CA ILE A 158 6.85 -40.80 -4.91
C ILE A 158 6.52 -41.47 -6.24
N LYS A 159 5.92 -40.73 -7.18
CA LYS A 159 5.56 -41.23 -8.50
C LYS A 159 6.78 -41.66 -9.30
N GLN A 160 7.88 -40.89 -9.27
CA GLN A 160 9.14 -41.26 -9.91
C GLN A 160 9.73 -42.52 -9.30
N ARG A 161 9.71 -42.65 -7.97
CA ARG A 161 10.18 -43.87 -7.29
C ARG A 161 9.30 -45.08 -7.64
N LEU A 162 7.98 -44.90 -7.65
CA LEU A 162 6.99 -45.94 -7.95
C LEU A 162 7.03 -46.37 -9.43
N HIS A 163 7.40 -45.47 -10.33
CA HIS A 163 7.54 -45.75 -11.77
C HIS A 163 8.40 -46.99 -12.01
N TYR A 164 9.52 -47.13 -11.30
CA TYR A 164 10.39 -48.30 -11.43
C TYR A 164 9.79 -49.60 -10.89
N PHE A 165 8.73 -49.55 -10.08
CA PHE A 165 8.03 -50.74 -9.61
C PHE A 165 6.89 -51.11 -10.57
N THR A 166 6.19 -50.15 -11.16
CA THR A 166 5.11 -50.42 -12.12
C THR A 166 5.62 -50.82 -13.50
N GLN A 167 6.83 -50.37 -13.89
CA GLN A 167 7.42 -50.69 -15.19
C GLN A 167 7.64 -52.19 -15.41
N VAL A 168 7.79 -53.00 -14.36
CA VAL A 168 8.03 -54.44 -14.49
C VAL A 168 6.92 -55.14 -15.26
N GLU A 169 5.67 -54.73 -15.03
CA GLU A 169 4.49 -55.33 -15.63
C GLU A 169 4.34 -54.91 -17.10
N HIS A 170 4.57 -53.63 -17.39
CA HIS A 170 4.60 -53.12 -18.76
C HIS A 170 5.70 -53.76 -19.61
N LEU A 171 6.91 -53.90 -19.07
CA LEU A 171 8.02 -54.53 -19.78
C LEU A 171 7.79 -56.03 -19.95
N SER A 172 7.20 -56.70 -18.95
CA SER A 172 6.78 -58.11 -19.05
C SER A 172 5.76 -58.33 -20.16
N GLN A 173 4.71 -57.53 -20.21
CA GLN A 173 3.68 -57.62 -21.25
C GLN A 173 4.26 -57.38 -22.65
N ARG A 174 5.15 -56.38 -22.79
CA ARG A 174 5.82 -56.12 -24.08
C ARG A 174 6.72 -57.27 -24.51
N LEU A 175 7.50 -57.85 -23.60
CA LEU A 175 8.41 -58.95 -23.93
C LEU A 175 7.66 -60.26 -24.26
N ASN A 176 6.48 -60.46 -23.68
CA ASN A 176 5.64 -61.62 -23.96
C ASN A 176 4.76 -61.46 -25.21
N SER A 177 4.74 -60.28 -25.83
CA SER A 177 3.97 -60.07 -27.06
C SER A 177 4.63 -60.78 -28.25
N THR A 178 3.87 -61.64 -28.94
CA THR A 178 4.30 -62.44 -30.10
C THR A 178 4.75 -61.58 -31.30
N THR A 179 4.39 -60.30 -31.30
CA THR A 179 4.68 -59.34 -32.38
C THR A 179 6.07 -58.68 -32.25
N MET A 180 6.77 -58.87 -31.14
CA MET A 180 8.09 -58.27 -30.93
C MET A 180 9.18 -59.04 -31.67
N SER A 181 9.69 -58.45 -32.75
CA SER A 181 10.89 -58.94 -33.42
C SER A 181 12.13 -58.61 -32.60
N VAL A 182 12.98 -59.61 -32.35
CA VAL A 182 14.26 -59.46 -31.63
C VAL A 182 15.21 -58.52 -32.36
N ASN A 183 15.09 -58.39 -33.69
CA ASN A 183 15.90 -57.49 -34.51
C ASN A 183 15.35 -56.05 -34.58
N SER A 184 14.31 -55.72 -33.81
CA SER A 184 13.74 -54.37 -33.79
C SER A 184 14.41 -53.49 -32.75
N ASP A 185 14.59 -52.20 -33.07
CA ASP A 185 15.11 -51.19 -32.13
C ASP A 185 14.23 -51.05 -30.86
N ALA A 186 12.94 -51.36 -31.00
CA ALA A 186 12.01 -51.45 -29.90
C ALA A 186 12.40 -52.52 -28.86
N PHE A 187 13.03 -53.63 -29.26
CA PHE A 187 13.50 -54.67 -28.36
C PHE A 187 14.73 -54.22 -27.58
N PHE A 188 15.69 -53.58 -28.24
CA PHE A 188 16.86 -52.98 -27.59
C PHE A 188 16.46 -51.90 -26.59
N THR A 189 15.48 -51.05 -26.93
CA THR A 189 14.93 -50.06 -26.02
C THR A 189 14.31 -50.69 -24.76
N VAL A 190 13.60 -51.82 -24.91
CA VAL A 190 13.04 -52.56 -23.77
C VAL A 190 14.16 -53.14 -22.91
N LEU A 191 15.20 -53.72 -23.51
CA LEU A 191 16.34 -54.28 -22.78
C LEU A 191 17.09 -53.19 -21.99
N ALA A 192 17.37 -52.06 -22.61
CA ALA A 192 17.98 -50.91 -21.94
C ALA A 192 17.11 -50.41 -20.77
N LYS A 193 15.78 -50.39 -20.90
CA LYS A 193 14.88 -50.04 -19.79
C LYS A 193 14.93 -51.06 -18.65
N ILE A 194 15.04 -52.36 -18.95
CA ILE A 194 15.20 -53.41 -17.94
C ILE A 194 16.50 -53.20 -17.17
N ASP A 195 17.60 -52.92 -17.86
CA ASP A 195 18.91 -52.72 -17.23
C ASP A 195 18.92 -51.46 -16.35
N ASN A 196 18.33 -50.35 -16.83
CA ASN A 196 18.14 -49.13 -16.01
C ASN A 196 17.31 -49.40 -14.75
N CYS A 197 16.23 -50.18 -14.85
CA CYS A 197 15.42 -50.53 -13.67
C CYS A 197 16.20 -51.44 -12.70
N LEU A 198 17.01 -52.36 -13.19
CA LEU A 198 17.88 -53.22 -12.38
C LEU A 198 18.94 -52.40 -11.62
N GLU A 199 19.57 -51.44 -12.29
CA GLU A 199 20.53 -50.53 -11.66
C GLU A 199 19.87 -49.69 -10.57
N TYR A 200 18.70 -49.10 -10.86
CA TYR A 200 17.95 -48.33 -9.88
C TYR A 200 17.56 -49.15 -8.64
N MET A 201 17.08 -50.39 -8.83
CA MET A 201 16.77 -51.30 -7.70
C MET A 201 18.01 -51.66 -6.88
N ARG A 202 19.15 -51.89 -7.52
CA ARG A 202 20.42 -52.20 -6.84
C ARG A 202 20.92 -51.01 -6.01
N ASN A 203 20.82 -49.80 -6.55
CA ASN A 203 21.23 -48.58 -5.85
C ASN A 203 20.28 -48.23 -4.69
N ASN A 204 19.02 -48.70 -4.74
CA ASN A 204 18.01 -48.49 -3.71
C ASN A 204 17.61 -49.80 -3.01
N GLY A 205 18.59 -50.53 -2.47
CA GLY A 205 18.35 -51.78 -1.73
C GLY A 205 17.59 -51.63 -0.41
N ASN A 206 17.47 -50.40 0.11
CA ASN A 206 16.79 -50.12 1.38
C ASN A 206 15.27 -50.20 1.30
N TYR A 207 14.66 -50.23 0.10
CA TYR A 207 13.21 -50.37 -0.02
C TYR A 207 12.76 -51.80 0.31
N LYS A 208 11.65 -51.90 1.06
CA LYS A 208 11.08 -53.17 1.53
C LYS A 208 10.90 -54.21 0.42
N GLU A 209 10.46 -53.79 -0.77
CA GLU A 209 10.18 -54.70 -1.89
C GLU A 209 11.28 -54.74 -2.95
N SER A 210 12.39 -54.01 -2.77
CA SER A 210 13.48 -53.91 -3.77
C SER A 210 13.98 -55.29 -4.21
N HIS A 211 14.22 -56.19 -3.25
CA HIS A 211 14.73 -57.53 -3.53
C HIS A 211 13.76 -58.36 -4.39
N THR A 212 12.46 -58.31 -4.08
CA THR A 212 11.43 -59.02 -4.84
C THR A 212 11.35 -58.53 -6.28
N TYR A 213 11.38 -57.23 -6.51
CA TYR A 213 11.35 -56.67 -7.86
C TYR A 213 12.65 -56.91 -8.63
N LEU A 214 13.80 -56.91 -7.96
CA LEU A 214 15.08 -57.28 -8.56
C LEU A 214 15.03 -58.71 -9.14
N VAL A 215 14.45 -59.67 -8.41
CA VAL A 215 14.25 -61.04 -8.91
C VAL A 215 13.33 -61.06 -10.13
N LYS A 216 12.22 -60.31 -10.12
CA LYS A 216 11.31 -60.18 -11.28
C LYS A 216 12.01 -59.60 -12.50
N TYR A 217 12.82 -58.55 -12.33
CA TYR A 217 13.60 -57.96 -13.42
C TYR A 217 14.67 -58.89 -13.96
N ARG A 218 15.37 -59.65 -13.09
CA ARG A 218 16.31 -60.70 -13.53
C ARG A 218 15.60 -61.80 -14.32
N HIS A 219 14.39 -62.19 -13.92
CA HIS A 219 13.60 -63.15 -14.69
C HIS A 219 13.30 -62.61 -16.09
N LEU A 220 12.90 -61.34 -16.18
CA LEU A 220 12.63 -60.69 -17.46
C LEU A 220 13.88 -60.57 -18.35
N GLN A 221 15.03 -60.27 -17.76
CA GLN A 221 16.32 -60.25 -18.45
C GLN A 221 16.69 -61.64 -19.00
N ASN A 222 16.57 -62.71 -18.19
CA ASN A 222 16.81 -64.09 -18.64
C ASN A 222 15.85 -64.51 -19.76
N ARG A 223 14.59 -64.06 -19.68
CA ARG A 223 13.60 -64.28 -20.73
C ARG A 223 14.01 -63.59 -22.03
N ALA A 224 14.48 -62.34 -21.98
CA ALA A 224 14.96 -61.61 -23.15
C ALA A 224 16.17 -62.32 -23.79
N ILE A 225 17.14 -62.76 -22.98
CA ILE A 225 18.28 -63.56 -23.44
C ILE A 225 17.82 -64.86 -24.13
N SER A 226 16.80 -65.51 -23.58
CA SER A 226 16.24 -66.73 -24.17
C SER A 226 15.60 -66.48 -25.54
N LEU A 227 14.92 -65.34 -25.72
CA LEU A 227 14.37 -64.92 -27.02
C LEU A 227 15.49 -64.65 -28.03
N ILE A 228 16.56 -63.96 -27.62
CA ILE A 228 17.74 -63.74 -28.47
C ILE A 228 18.34 -65.07 -28.90
N ARG A 229 18.55 -65.99 -27.96
CA ARG A 229 19.12 -67.32 -28.27
C ARG A 229 18.24 -68.08 -29.26
N SER A 230 16.93 -68.11 -29.03
CA SER A 230 15.97 -68.77 -29.92
C SER A 230 15.98 -68.17 -31.32
N TYR A 231 16.08 -66.85 -31.42
CA TYR A 231 16.17 -66.14 -32.69
C TYR A 231 17.46 -66.49 -33.45
N VAL A 232 18.62 -66.46 -32.76
CA VAL A 232 19.90 -66.83 -33.37
C VAL A 232 19.89 -68.28 -33.85
N THR A 233 19.38 -69.22 -33.05
CA THR A 233 19.23 -70.63 -33.47
C THR A 233 18.31 -70.75 -34.68
N HIS A 234 17.18 -70.04 -34.71
CA HIS A 234 16.27 -70.04 -35.85
C HIS A 234 16.94 -69.51 -37.12
N VAL A 235 17.69 -68.40 -37.03
CA VAL A 235 18.41 -67.84 -38.18
C VAL A 235 19.47 -68.80 -38.69
N LEU A 236 20.24 -69.44 -37.80
CA LEU A 236 21.27 -70.42 -38.18
C LEU A 236 20.65 -71.66 -38.83
N ASN A 237 19.56 -72.20 -38.27
CA ASN A 237 18.87 -73.35 -38.85
C ASN A 237 18.31 -73.02 -40.23
N HIS A 238 17.64 -71.87 -40.37
CA HIS A 238 17.11 -71.41 -41.65
C HIS A 238 18.23 -71.21 -42.69
N ALA A 239 19.35 -70.61 -42.32
CA ALA A 239 20.51 -70.49 -43.21
C ALA A 239 21.10 -71.85 -43.59
N THR A 240 21.11 -72.82 -42.67
CA THR A 240 21.59 -74.18 -42.91
C THR A 240 20.66 -74.94 -43.87
N GLU A 241 19.34 -74.82 -43.69
CA GLU A 241 18.32 -75.37 -44.60
C GLU A 241 18.44 -74.78 -46.01
N GLN A 242 18.71 -73.47 -46.13
CA GLN A 242 18.91 -72.81 -47.43
C GLN A 242 20.17 -73.25 -48.17
N VAL A 243 21.19 -73.77 -47.47
CA VAL A 243 22.44 -74.28 -48.06
C VAL A 243 22.35 -75.78 -48.37
N LEU A 244 21.50 -76.52 -47.65
CA LEU A 244 21.22 -77.94 -47.89
C LEU A 244 20.20 -78.20 -49.00
N ALA A 245 19.39 -77.20 -49.36
CA ALA A 245 18.47 -77.20 -50.50
C ALA A 245 19.18 -76.79 -51.79
#